data_AF-A0A101I004-F1
#
_entry.id   AF-A0A101I004-F1
#
_cell.length_a   1.000
_cell.length_b   1.000
_cell.length_c   1.000
_cell.angle_alpha   90.00
_cell.angle_beta   90.00
_cell.angle_gamma   90.00
#
_symmetry.space_group_name_H-M   'P 1'
#
loop_
_entity.id
_entity.type
_entity.pdbx_description
1 polymer ?
#
loop_
_entity_poly.entity_id
_entity_poly.type
_entity_poly.pdbx_seq_one_letter_code
_entity_poly.pdbx_strand_id
1 'polypeptide(L)' 'MDKMIAFCGLICTECPAFIATQKNDDIERKKWQNFGLKNSTVR' A
#
# COMPACT_ATOMS: atom_id res chain seq x y z
N MET A 1 -14.54 -7.87 0.74
CA MET A 1 -14.22 -6.92 1.81
C MET A 1 -14.73 -5.58 1.35
N ASP A 2 -15.80 -5.08 1.97
CA ASP A 2 -16.23 -3.70 1.80
C ASP A 2 -15.10 -2.77 2.28
N LYS A 3 -14.86 -1.70 1.54
CA LYS A 3 -13.67 -0.83 1.62
C LYS A 3 -13.16 -0.62 3.06
N MET A 4 -11.92 -1.01 3.30
CA MET A 4 -11.22 -0.79 4.58
C MET A 4 -10.25 0.37 4.42
N ILE A 5 -10.22 1.31 5.38
CA ILE A 5 -9.29 2.43 5.39
C ILE A 5 -8.42 2.32 6.65
N ALA A 6 -7.11 2.40 6.50
CA ALA A 6 -6.15 2.38 7.61
C ALA A 6 -5.73 3.80 8.03
N PHE A 7 -4.87 3.88 9.04
CA PHE A 7 -4.33 5.14 9.58
C PHE A 7 -3.59 5.99 8.53
N CYS A 8 -3.15 5.40 7.41
CA CYS A 8 -2.56 6.13 6.28
C CYS A 8 -3.59 6.88 5.42
N GLY A 9 -4.89 6.71 5.68
CA GLY A 9 -5.97 7.34 4.91
C GLY A 9 -6.24 6.71 3.54
N LEU A 10 -5.52 5.64 3.18
CA LEU A 10 -5.72 4.90 1.93
C LEU A 10 -6.72 3.77 2.10
N ILE A 11 -7.46 3.47 1.03
CA ILE A 11 -8.32 2.28 0.95
C ILE A 11 -7.40 1.05 0.86
N CYS A 12 -7.29 0.29 1.95
CA CYS A 12 -6.47 -0.90 2.07
C CYS A 12 -6.84 -1.98 1.04
N THR A 13 -8.12 -2.11 0.70
CA THR A 13 -8.59 -3.07 -0.31
C THR A 13 -8.09 -2.75 -1.72
N GLU A 14 -7.66 -1.51 -1.96
CA GLU A 14 -7.08 -1.03 -3.21
C GLU A 14 -5.59 -0.70 -3.04
N CYS A 15 -5.03 -0.90 -1.84
CA CYS A 15 -3.64 -0.60 -1.54
C CYS A 15 -2.76 -1.80 -1.95
N PRO A 16 -1.94 -1.66 -3.01
CA PRO A 16 -1.12 -2.76 -3.51
C PRO A 16 -0.05 -3.19 -2.49
N ALA A 17 0.43 -2.29 -1.63
CA ALA A 17 1.32 -2.63 -0.52
C ALA A 17 0.63 -3.56 0.51
N PHE A 18 -0.64 -3.29 0.82
CA PHE A 18 -1.43 -4.14 1.71
C PHE A 18 -1.72 -5.50 1.07
N ILE A 19 -2.07 -5.51 -0.22
CA ILE A 19 -2.30 -6.75 -0.98
C ILE A 19 -1.01 -7.61 -1.04
N ALA A 20 0.15 -7.00 -1.31
CA ALA A 20 1.43 -7.68 -1.31
C ALA A 20 1.77 -8.27 0.07
N THR A 21 1.41 -7.56 1.15
CA THR A 21 1.57 -8.03 2.52
C THR A 21 0.68 -9.24 2.81
N GLN A 22 -0.60 -9.21 2.42
CA GLN A 22 -1.52 -10.35 2.56
C GLN A 22 -1.09 -11.57 1.75
N LYS A 23 -0.46 -11.37 0.59
CA LYS A 23 0.08 -12.45 -0.25
C LYS A 23 1.44 -12.98 0.22
N ASN A 24 2.02 -12.38 1.26
CA ASN A 24 3.37 -12.66 1.73
C ASN A 24 4.44 -12.57 0.62
N ASP A 25 4.24 -11.68 -0.35
CA ASP A 25 5.14 -11.51 -1.50
C ASP A 25 6.24 -10.50 -1.16
N ASP A 26 7.41 -10.99 -0.78
CA ASP A 26 8.56 -10.17 -0.40
C ASP A 26 9.10 -9.28 -1.52
N ILE A 27 8.98 -9.71 -2.78
CA ILE A 27 9.49 -8.96 -3.93
C ILE A 27 8.62 -7.73 -4.12
N GLU A 28 7.30 -7.91 -4.09
CA GLU A 28 6.34 -6.82 -4.17
C GLU A 28 6.41 -5.91 -2.93
N ARG A 29 6.53 -6.47 -1.71
CA ARG A 29 6.71 -5.67 -0.49
C ARG A 29 7.89 -4.71 -0.59
N LYS A 30 9.04 -5.16 -1.09
CA LYS A 30 10.25 -4.32 -1.24
C LYS A 30 10.06 -3.23 -2.30
N LYS A 31 9.32 -3.49 -3.38
CA LYS A 31 9.01 -2.47 -4.40
C LYS A 31 8.16 -1.34 -3.82
N TRP A 32 7.18 -1.67 -2.97
CA TRP A 32 6.27 -0.68 -2.38
C TRP A 32 6.87 0.12 -1.22
N GLN A 33 7.92 -0.37 -0.54
CA GLN A 33 8.64 0.38 0.50
C GLN A 33 9.15 1.75 0.01
N ASN A 34 9.62 1.83 -1.24
CA ASN A 34 10.15 3.07 -1.83
C ASN A 34 9.11 3.88 -2.60
N PHE A 35 7.91 3.34 -2.84
CA PHE A 35 6.89 4.00 -3.65
C PHE A 35 6.11 5.06 -2.86
N GLY A 36 5.95 4.87 -1.54
CA GLY A 36 5.34 5.85 -0.64
C GLY A 36 6.10 7.18 -0.53
N LEU A 37 7.36 7.22 -0.97
CA LEU A 37 8.21 8.42 -0.96
C LEU A 37 8.23 9.17 -2.29
N LYS A 38 7.85 8.54 -3.41
CA LYS A 38 7.98 9.15 -4.75
C LYS A 38 6.77 9.96 -5.20
N ASN A 39 5.62 9.73 -4.58
CA ASN A 39 4.41 10.50 -4.84
C ASN A 39 4.08 11.46 -3.68
N SER A 40 5.11 12.06 -3.06
CA SER A 40 4.93 13.33 -2.34
C SER A 40 4.67 14.49 -3.32
N THR A 41 3.73 14.29 -4.25
CA THR A 41 2.87 15.36 -4.74
C THR A 41 1.64 15.38 -3.83
N VAL A 42 1.89 15.31 -2.51
CA VAL A 42 0.97 15.85 -1.51
C VAL A 42 1.13 17.36 -1.68
N ARG A 43 0.17 17.97 -2.37
CA ARG A 43 -0.11 19.39 -2.16
C ARG A 43 -0.57 19.59 -0.72
#